data_AF-A0A1C4J4C2-F1
#
_entry.id   AF-A0A1C4J4C2-F1
#
_cell.length_a   1.000
_cell.length_b   1.000
_cell.length_c   1.000
_cell.angle_alpha   90.00
_cell.angle_beta   90.00
_cell.angle_gamma   90.00
#
_symmetry.space_group_name_H-M   'P 1'
#
loop_
_entity.id
_entity.type
_entity.pdbx_description
1 polymer ?
#
loop_
_entity_poly.entity_id
_entity_poly.type
_entity_poly.pdbx_seq_one_letter_code
_entity_poly.pdbx_strand_id
1 'polypeptide(L)'
;MPFPEGVPSVPVRYSITSPADGGPGEGALQLMPTVPAIRVPGQEGVFTGGGTYRFVDGQLDNGNGEQVRLLPTNIDGANPAVWAWLGIEQINGQQPRHFYFALDADAGEVDLGAVQQFAPDLHPIPRRPRRVRLRRMAASRQRRRRGRLPREPRRPTRRHLRGQ
;
A
#
# COMPACT_ATOMS: atom_id res chain seq x y z
N MET A 1 -1.15 -21.22 -18.55
CA MET A 1 -0.48 -22.46 -18.13
C MET A 1 -1.02 -22.86 -16.78
N PRO A 2 -1.39 -24.13 -16.57
CA PRO A 2 -1.85 -24.62 -15.27
C PRO A 2 -0.70 -24.58 -14.25
N PHE A 3 -1.04 -24.47 -12.96
CA PHE A 3 -0.06 -24.62 -11.89
C PHE A 3 0.42 -26.07 -11.81
N PRO A 4 1.71 -26.31 -11.48
CA PRO A 4 2.20 -27.65 -11.18
C PRO A 4 1.40 -28.34 -10.07
N GLU A 5 1.36 -29.67 -10.10
CA GLU A 5 0.71 -30.46 -9.07
C GLU A 5 1.29 -30.14 -7.67
N GLY A 6 0.40 -30.03 -6.67
CA GLY A 6 0.79 -29.69 -5.30
C GLY A 6 1.08 -28.21 -5.05
N VAL A 7 1.05 -27.34 -6.07
CA VAL A 7 1.14 -25.90 -5.88
C VAL A 7 -0.24 -25.34 -5.48
N PRO A 8 -0.35 -24.64 -4.33
CA PRO A 8 -1.60 -24.00 -3.94
C PRO A 8 -2.07 -23.02 -5.02
N SER A 9 -3.32 -23.16 -5.48
CA SER A 9 -3.90 -22.23 -6.45
C SER A 9 -5.39 -22.06 -6.23
N VAL A 10 -5.85 -20.80 -6.31
CA VAL A 10 -7.23 -20.40 -6.08
C VAL A 10 -7.86 -20.01 -7.41
N PRO A 11 -9.02 -20.59 -7.79
CA PRO A 11 -9.73 -20.16 -8.99
C PRO A 11 -10.36 -18.78 -8.77
N VAL A 12 -10.24 -17.91 -9.78
CA VAL A 12 -10.79 -16.56 -9.75
C VAL A 12 -11.78 -16.33 -10.87
N ARG A 13 -12.78 -15.50 -10.60
CA ARG A 13 -13.75 -15.00 -11.57
C ARG A 13 -13.69 -13.49 -11.63
N TYR A 14 -13.97 -12.96 -12.81
CA TYR A 14 -14.19 -11.54 -12.98
C TYR A 14 -15.09 -11.31 -14.17
N SER A 15 -16.12 -10.50 -13.97
CA SER A 15 -17.13 -10.20 -14.98
C SER A 15 -17.21 -8.69 -15.21
N ILE A 16 -17.35 -8.29 -16.46
CA ILE A 16 -17.47 -6.90 -16.86
C ILE A 16 -18.67 -6.69 -17.78
N THR A 17 -19.20 -5.48 -17.75
CA THR A 17 -20.30 -5.06 -18.61
C THR A 17 -19.86 -3.83 -19.39
N SER A 18 -20.18 -3.80 -20.67
CA SER A 18 -19.92 -2.65 -21.52
C SER A 18 -20.77 -1.46 -21.07
N PRO A 19 -20.16 -0.28 -20.85
CA PRO A 19 -20.91 0.92 -20.47
C PRO A 19 -21.70 1.53 -21.64
N ALA A 20 -21.39 1.15 -22.88
CA ALA A 20 -21.99 1.75 -24.07
C ALA A 20 -23.39 1.19 -24.37
N ASP A 21 -23.57 -0.12 -24.17
CA ASP A 21 -24.77 -0.87 -24.56
C ASP A 21 -25.29 -1.81 -23.45
N GLY A 22 -24.59 -1.93 -22.33
CA GLY A 22 -24.97 -2.84 -21.24
C GLY A 22 -24.74 -4.32 -21.54
N GLY A 23 -24.13 -4.63 -22.69
CA GLY A 23 -23.76 -5.99 -23.09
C GLY A 23 -22.50 -6.50 -22.39
N PRO A 24 -22.02 -7.70 -22.74
CA PRO A 24 -20.75 -8.21 -22.24
C PRO A 24 -19.61 -7.24 -22.58
N GLY A 25 -18.79 -6.88 -21.58
CA GLY A 25 -17.69 -5.96 -21.81
C GLY A 25 -16.53 -6.62 -22.58
N GLU A 26 -15.81 -5.82 -23.35
CA GLU A 26 -14.58 -6.23 -24.03
C GLU A 26 -13.36 -5.50 -23.47
N GLY A 27 -12.22 -6.20 -23.40
CA GLY A 27 -10.98 -5.63 -22.92
C GLY A 27 -9.98 -6.68 -22.43
N ALA A 28 -9.12 -6.26 -21.52
CA ALA A 28 -8.15 -7.14 -20.87
C ALA A 28 -8.01 -6.82 -19.37
N LEU A 29 -7.63 -7.84 -18.61
CA LEU A 29 -7.21 -7.72 -17.22
C LEU A 29 -5.78 -8.23 -17.10
N GLN A 30 -4.87 -7.35 -16.68
CA GLN A 30 -3.53 -7.75 -16.30
C GLN A 30 -3.49 -8.01 -14.80
N LEU A 31 -2.97 -9.17 -14.41
CA LEU A 31 -2.83 -9.59 -13.01
C LEU A 31 -1.36 -9.84 -12.74
N MET A 32 -0.79 -9.16 -11.75
CA MET A 32 0.62 -9.33 -11.36
C MET A 32 0.80 -9.33 -9.85
N PRO A 33 1.73 -10.10 -9.31
CA PRO A 33 2.10 -9.98 -7.91
C PRO A 33 2.76 -8.62 -7.66
N THR A 34 2.54 -8.02 -6.48
CA THR A 34 3.21 -6.78 -6.07
C THR A 34 4.69 -6.96 -5.74
N VAL A 35 5.18 -8.21 -5.79
CA VAL A 35 6.55 -8.61 -5.51
C VAL A 35 7.14 -9.29 -6.75
N PRO A 36 8.46 -9.17 -6.99
CA PRO A 36 9.06 -9.66 -8.24
C PRO A 36 9.15 -11.19 -8.32
N ALA A 37 9.13 -11.87 -7.18
CA ALA A 37 9.36 -13.30 -7.06
C ALA A 37 8.71 -13.86 -5.78
N ILE A 38 8.12 -15.05 -5.88
CA ILE A 38 7.51 -15.78 -4.77
C ILE A 38 8.09 -17.19 -4.74
N ARG A 39 8.59 -17.61 -3.58
CA ARG A 39 9.02 -18.98 -3.31
C ARG A 39 8.00 -19.66 -2.41
N VAL A 40 7.57 -20.85 -2.79
CA VAL A 40 6.61 -21.68 -2.02
C VAL A 40 7.37 -22.86 -1.41
N PRO A 41 7.22 -23.13 -0.10
CA PRO A 41 7.85 -24.29 0.53
C PRO A 41 7.44 -25.61 -0.12
N GLY A 42 8.39 -26.53 -0.25
CA GLY A 42 8.16 -27.85 -0.86
C GLY A 42 8.03 -27.84 -2.38
N GLN A 43 8.13 -26.67 -3.03
CA GLN A 43 8.08 -26.53 -4.48
C GLN A 43 9.45 -26.15 -5.02
N GLU A 44 9.90 -26.84 -6.06
CA GLU A 44 11.12 -26.46 -6.77
C GLU A 44 10.82 -25.30 -7.72
N GLY A 45 11.47 -24.16 -7.49
CA GLY A 45 11.42 -23.02 -8.40
C GLY A 45 11.05 -21.69 -7.73
N VAL A 46 10.81 -20.70 -8.57
CA VAL A 46 10.41 -19.36 -8.18
C VAL A 46 9.27 -18.94 -9.09
N PHE A 47 8.14 -18.56 -8.51
CA PHE A 47 7.02 -18.01 -9.24
C PHE A 47 7.30 -16.52 -9.49
N THR A 48 7.41 -16.16 -10.75
CA THR A 48 7.67 -14.79 -11.19
C THR A 48 6.64 -14.38 -12.21
N GLY A 49 6.30 -13.09 -12.19
CA GLY A 49 5.47 -12.50 -13.22
C GLY A 49 3.97 -12.69 -13.02
N GLY A 50 3.24 -12.10 -13.96
CA GLY A 50 1.80 -12.07 -14.00
C GLY A 50 1.28 -12.52 -15.37
N GLY A 51 -0.02 -12.39 -15.58
CA GLY A 51 -0.67 -12.71 -16.85
C GLY A 51 -1.55 -11.56 -17.33
N THR A 52 -1.71 -11.47 -18.66
CA THR A 52 -2.75 -10.63 -19.27
C THR A 52 -3.81 -11.57 -19.83
N TYR A 53 -5.04 -11.36 -19.37
CA TYR A 53 -6.20 -12.19 -19.66
C TYR A 53 -7.22 -11.35 -20.42
N ARG A 54 -7.97 -11.98 -21.31
CA ARG A 54 -9.01 -11.30 -22.08
C ARG A 54 -10.37 -11.54 -21.47
N PHE A 55 -11.31 -10.66 -21.80
CA PHE A 55 -12.71 -10.93 -21.56
C PHE A 55 -13.32 -11.59 -22.80
N VAL A 56 -13.97 -12.74 -22.60
CA VAL A 56 -14.78 -13.45 -23.60
C VAL A 56 -16.18 -13.55 -23.04
N ASP A 57 -17.17 -13.02 -23.76
CA ASP A 57 -18.54 -12.87 -23.27
C ASP A 57 -18.61 -12.16 -21.91
N GLY A 58 -17.76 -11.14 -21.72
CA GLY A 58 -17.69 -10.36 -20.49
C GLY A 58 -17.09 -11.11 -19.30
N GLN A 59 -16.60 -12.34 -19.49
CA GLN A 59 -15.98 -13.17 -18.47
C GLN A 59 -14.48 -13.27 -18.66
N LEU A 60 -13.74 -13.29 -17.56
CA LEU A 60 -12.30 -13.49 -17.58
C LEU A 60 -11.95 -14.89 -18.12
N ASP A 61 -11.23 -14.92 -19.24
CA ASP A 61 -10.82 -16.16 -19.91
C ASP A 61 -9.30 -16.34 -19.85
N ASN A 62 -8.87 -17.58 -19.67
CA ASN A 62 -7.45 -17.94 -19.59
C ASN A 62 -6.79 -18.32 -20.93
N GLY A 63 -7.54 -18.22 -22.03
CA GLY A 63 -7.13 -18.58 -23.39
C GLY A 63 -7.42 -20.03 -23.78
N ASN A 64 -7.74 -20.89 -22.81
CA ASN A 64 -7.99 -22.32 -23.01
C ASN A 64 -9.42 -22.75 -22.65
N GLY A 65 -10.32 -21.79 -22.34
CA GLY A 65 -11.66 -22.08 -21.82
C GLY A 65 -11.67 -22.61 -20.39
N GLU A 66 -10.54 -22.53 -19.69
CA GLU A 66 -10.41 -22.87 -18.29
C GLU A 66 -10.47 -21.61 -17.42
N GLN A 67 -10.82 -21.78 -16.16
CA GLN A 67 -10.83 -20.67 -15.21
C GLN A 67 -9.40 -20.19 -14.90
N VAL A 68 -9.24 -18.87 -14.75
CA VAL A 68 -7.98 -18.31 -14.28
C VAL A 68 -7.75 -18.76 -12.84
N ARG A 69 -6.53 -19.23 -12.55
CA ARG A 69 -6.08 -19.60 -11.21
C ARG A 69 -4.92 -18.70 -10.82
N LEU A 70 -4.82 -18.34 -9.55
CA LEU A 70 -3.77 -17.51 -9.00
C LEU A 70 -3.18 -18.14 -7.73
N LEU A 71 -1.93 -17.78 -7.40
CA LEU A 71 -1.33 -18.16 -6.12
C LEU A 71 -2.03 -17.43 -4.97
N PRO A 72 -2.38 -18.13 -3.88
CA PRO A 72 -2.85 -17.48 -2.66
C PRO A 72 -1.74 -16.66 -1.99
N THR A 73 -2.13 -15.59 -1.30
CA THR A 73 -1.21 -14.61 -0.69
C THR A 73 -0.81 -14.95 0.74
N ASN A 74 -1.48 -15.93 1.36
CA ASN A 74 -1.29 -16.37 2.75
C ASN A 74 -0.67 -17.78 2.85
N ILE A 75 0.18 -18.17 1.89
CA ILE A 75 0.87 -19.47 1.93
C ILE A 75 1.88 -19.50 3.08
N ASP A 76 1.71 -20.44 4.00
CA ASP A 76 2.62 -20.64 5.13
C ASP A 76 4.05 -20.90 4.66
N GLY A 77 5.00 -20.13 5.21
CA GLY A 77 6.42 -20.23 4.90
C GLY A 77 6.82 -19.69 3.51
N ALA A 78 5.91 -19.09 2.75
CA ALA A 78 6.26 -18.44 1.49
C ALA A 78 7.22 -17.26 1.71
N ASN A 79 8.04 -17.00 0.70
CA ASN A 79 8.97 -15.86 0.70
C ASN A 79 8.76 -15.03 -0.58
N PRO A 80 8.32 -13.76 -0.47
CA PRO A 80 8.06 -13.03 0.78
C PRO A 80 6.80 -13.51 1.51
N ALA A 81 6.79 -13.34 2.84
CA ALA A 81 5.68 -13.76 3.69
C ALA A 81 4.41 -12.91 3.50
N VAL A 82 4.55 -11.71 2.94
CA VAL A 82 3.44 -10.79 2.68
C VAL A 82 3.59 -10.21 1.28
N TRP A 83 2.53 -10.34 0.49
CA TRP A 83 2.40 -9.77 -0.85
C TRP A 83 0.91 -9.67 -1.22
N ALA A 84 0.61 -9.03 -2.35
CA ALA A 84 -0.74 -8.88 -2.86
C ALA A 84 -0.74 -9.03 -4.38
N TRP A 85 -1.92 -9.19 -4.98
CA TRP A 85 -2.11 -9.07 -6.42
C TRP A 85 -2.51 -7.65 -6.79
N LEU A 86 -1.96 -7.16 -7.90
CA LEU A 86 -2.40 -5.96 -8.60
C LEU A 86 -3.17 -6.39 -9.84
N GLY A 87 -4.42 -5.95 -9.94
CA GLY A 87 -5.24 -5.98 -11.14
C GLY A 87 -5.20 -4.63 -11.87
N ILE A 88 -4.93 -4.68 -13.17
CA ILE A 88 -5.03 -3.54 -14.10
C ILE A 88 -6.10 -3.91 -15.13
N GLU A 89 -7.30 -3.38 -14.92
CA GLU A 89 -8.44 -3.55 -15.81
C GLU A 89 -8.38 -2.50 -16.93
N GLN A 90 -8.50 -2.95 -18.17
CA GLN A 90 -8.52 -2.13 -19.37
C GLN A 90 -9.74 -2.48 -20.21
N ILE A 91 -10.82 -1.70 -20.06
CA ILE A 91 -12.07 -1.89 -20.79
C ILE A 91 -12.14 -0.90 -21.94
N ASN A 92 -12.58 -1.37 -23.10
CA ASN A 92 -12.75 -0.52 -24.27
C ASN A 92 -13.68 0.67 -23.95
N GLY A 93 -13.19 1.89 -24.17
CA GLY A 93 -13.94 3.12 -23.90
C GLY A 93 -13.92 3.60 -22.45
N GLN A 94 -13.19 2.94 -21.54
CA GLN A 94 -13.00 3.38 -20.15
C GLN A 94 -11.54 3.70 -19.82
N GLN A 95 -11.33 4.50 -18.78
CA GLN A 95 -9.99 4.67 -18.23
C GLN A 95 -9.55 3.38 -17.52
N PRO A 96 -8.26 2.99 -17.62
CA PRO A 96 -7.76 1.84 -16.89
C PRO A 96 -8.00 1.98 -15.38
N ARG A 97 -8.45 0.89 -14.76
CA ARG A 97 -8.70 0.83 -13.32
C ARG A 97 -7.67 -0.09 -12.65
N HIS A 98 -7.08 0.39 -11.57
CA HIS A 98 -6.12 -0.37 -10.77
C HIS A 98 -6.77 -0.79 -9.45
N PHE A 99 -6.50 -2.02 -9.01
CA PHE A 99 -6.96 -2.51 -7.72
C PHE A 99 -5.98 -3.53 -7.13
N TYR A 100 -5.91 -3.57 -5.81
CA TYR A 100 -5.09 -4.52 -5.07
C TYR A 100 -5.97 -5.46 -4.28
N PHE A 101 -5.59 -6.74 -4.24
CA PHE A 101 -6.34 -7.76 -3.51
C PHE A 101 -5.43 -8.85 -2.94
N ALA A 102 -5.93 -9.51 -1.89
CA ALA A 102 -5.34 -10.69 -1.29
C ALA A 102 -6.19 -11.91 -1.67
N LEU A 103 -5.55 -13.07 -1.71
CA LEU A 103 -6.22 -14.36 -1.93
C LEU A 103 -5.91 -15.30 -0.78
N ASP A 104 -6.95 -15.94 -0.27
CA ASP A 104 -6.84 -16.95 0.77
C ASP A 104 -6.67 -18.33 0.14
N ALA A 105 -5.70 -19.11 0.61
CA ALA A 105 -5.45 -20.49 0.19
C ALA A 105 -6.64 -21.42 0.42
N ASP A 106 -7.48 -21.12 1.42
CA ASP A 106 -8.66 -21.91 1.76
C ASP A 106 -9.91 -21.48 0.97
N ALA A 107 -9.80 -20.45 0.13
CA ALA A 107 -10.91 -20.00 -0.70
C ALA A 107 -11.20 -21.01 -1.82
N GLY A 108 -12.45 -21.49 -1.90
CA GLY A 108 -12.89 -22.38 -2.97
C GLY A 108 -12.94 -21.70 -4.35
N GLU A 109 -13.40 -20.46 -4.40
CA GLU A 109 -13.43 -19.58 -5.57
C GLU A 109 -13.50 -18.12 -5.11
N VAL A 110 -12.89 -17.19 -5.85
CA VAL A 110 -12.93 -15.74 -5.55
C VAL A 110 -13.47 -14.95 -6.74
N ASP A 111 -14.53 -14.18 -6.52
CA ASP A 111 -15.01 -13.16 -7.46
C ASP A 111 -14.27 -11.84 -7.23
N LEU A 112 -13.37 -11.47 -8.16
CA LEU A 112 -12.58 -10.25 -8.11
C LEU A 112 -13.42 -8.97 -8.17
N GLY A 113 -14.67 -9.05 -8.68
CA GLY A 113 -15.61 -7.92 -8.71
C GLY A 113 -16.17 -7.60 -7.33
N ALA A 114 -16.22 -8.59 -6.45
CA ALA A 114 -16.69 -8.47 -5.08
C ALA A 114 -15.55 -8.22 -4.07
N VAL A 115 -14.28 -8.39 -4.45
CA VAL A 115 -13.16 -8.23 -3.50
C VAL A 115 -13.01 -6.77 -3.07
N GLN A 116 -12.93 -6.60 -1.75
CA GLN A 116 -12.69 -5.31 -1.10
C GLN A 116 -11.29 -4.79 -1.47
N GLN A 117 -11.25 -3.68 -2.19
CA GLN A 117 -10.02 -3.04 -2.67
C GLN A 117 -9.17 -2.60 -1.49
N PHE A 118 -7.91 -3.06 -1.42
CA PHE A 118 -6.95 -2.41 -0.54
C PHE A 118 -6.57 -1.06 -1.13
N ALA A 119 -6.98 0.02 -0.48
CA ALA A 119 -6.35 1.31 -0.70
C ALA A 119 -4.89 1.19 -0.24
N PRO A 120 -3.89 1.48 -1.09
CA PRO A 120 -2.47 1.36 -0.72
C PRO A 120 -2.03 2.30 0.41
N ASP A 121 -2.93 3.17 0.91
CA ASP A 121 -2.66 4.15 1.97
C ASP A 121 -2.75 3.57 3.39
N LEU A 122 -3.07 2.28 3.57
CA LEU A 122 -3.32 1.66 4.88
C LEU A 122 -2.16 0.85 5.47
N HIS A 123 -0.93 1.01 4.97
CA HIS A 123 0.24 0.74 5.81
C HIS A 123 0.60 2.00 6.59
N PRO A 124 0.33 2.09 7.92
CA PRO A 124 1.02 3.06 8.75
C PRO A 124 2.51 2.67 8.74
N ILE A 125 3.29 3.28 7.85
CA ILE A 125 4.72 3.44 8.07
C ILE A 125 4.83 3.99 9.50
N PRO A 126 5.54 3.33 10.44
CA PRO A 126 5.74 3.89 11.76
C PRO A 126 6.49 5.20 11.56
N ARG A 127 5.74 6.32 11.59
CA ARG A 127 6.30 7.65 11.52
C ARG A 127 7.19 7.75 12.75
N ARG A 128 8.51 7.70 12.54
CA ARG A 128 9.50 8.01 13.58
C ARG A 128 9.02 9.28 14.30
N PRO A 129 8.98 9.30 15.64
CA PRO A 129 8.49 10.46 16.36
C PRO A 129 9.31 11.68 15.93
N ARG A 130 8.63 12.64 15.30
CA ARG A 130 9.22 13.96 15.01
C ARG A 130 9.65 14.53 16.35
N ARG A 131 10.97 14.64 16.57
CA ARG A 131 11.53 15.41 17.68
C ARG A 131 10.95 16.83 17.60
N VAL A 132 9.97 17.12 18.45
CA VAL A 132 9.47 18.47 18.65
C VAL A 132 10.62 19.26 19.28
N ARG A 133 11.27 20.11 18.49
CA ARG A 133 12.14 21.16 19.02
C ARG A 133 11.25 22.10 19.84
N LEU A 134 11.33 22.02 21.16
CA LEU A 134 10.80 23.06 22.06
C LEU A 134 11.45 24.40 21.70
N ARG A 135 10.75 25.23 20.93
CA ARG A 135 11.05 26.66 20.85
C ARG A 135 10.58 27.29 22.17
N ARG A 136 11.52 27.55 23.08
CA ARG A 136 11.33 28.56 24.12
C ARG A 136 11.09 29.91 23.43
N MET A 137 9.88 30.44 23.51
CA MET A 137 9.64 31.86 23.28
C MET A 137 9.40 32.55 24.63
N ALA A 138 10.30 33.49 24.90
CA ALA A 138 10.15 34.46 25.97
C ALA A 138 8.98 35.40 25.64
N ALA A 139 8.08 35.61 26.61
CA ALA A 139 7.12 36.69 26.58
C ALA A 139 7.49 37.72 27.65
N SER A 140 7.89 38.89 27.18
CA SER A 140 8.26 40.05 27.96
C SER A 140 7.02 40.80 28.46
N ARG A 141 7.01 41.08 29.78
CA ARG A 141 6.52 42.28 30.50
C ARG A 141 5.48 43.18 29.82
N GLN A 142 4.42 43.55 30.57
CA GLN A 142 4.17 44.97 30.93
C GLN A 142 3.15 45.19 32.10
N ARG A 143 3.67 45.76 33.21
CA ARG A 143 3.14 46.85 34.09
C ARG A 143 1.74 46.78 34.76
N ARG A 144 1.74 47.00 36.10
CA ARG A 144 1.19 48.18 36.85
C ARG A 144 1.62 48.10 38.34
N ARG A 145 2.38 49.10 38.86
CA ARG A 145 2.02 50.12 39.91
C ARG A 145 1.64 49.49 41.28
N ARG A 146 2.15 49.79 42.48
CA ARG A 146 2.82 50.88 43.24
C ARG A 146 3.62 50.17 44.37
N GLY A 147 4.59 50.67 45.13
CA GLY A 147 5.16 51.97 45.44
C GLY A 147 6.17 51.79 46.61
N ARG A 148 6.89 52.87 46.95
CA ARG A 148 7.85 53.07 48.06
C ARG A 148 9.30 52.55 47.91
N LEU A 149 10.16 53.53 47.59
CA LEU A 149 11.57 53.69 47.97
C LEU A 149 11.74 53.72 49.53
N PRO A 150 12.94 53.78 50.15
CA PRO A 150 14.24 54.17 49.57
C PRO A 150 15.50 53.42 50.10
N ARG A 151 16.63 53.62 49.38
CA ARG A 151 17.92 54.18 49.88
C ARG A 151 19.12 53.62 49.11
N GLU A 152 19.70 54.49 48.30
CA GLU A 152 21.11 54.55 47.89
C GLU A 152 22.05 54.67 49.11
N PRO A 153 23.41 54.71 48.98
CA PRO A 153 24.28 54.62 47.78
C PRO A 153 25.46 53.61 48.02
N ARG A 154 26.37 53.27 47.09
CA ARG A 154 27.48 54.08 46.58
C ARG A 154 28.25 53.28 45.53
N ARG A 155 28.79 54.04 44.57
CA ARG A 155 29.64 53.69 43.42
C ARG A 155 31.10 53.28 43.85
N PRO A 156 32.10 53.33 42.95
CA PRO A 156 32.47 52.36 41.89
C PRO A 156 33.96 51.98 42.00
N THR A 157 34.50 51.07 41.19
CA THR A 157 35.77 51.27 40.43
C THR A 157 36.05 50.03 39.56
N ARG A 158 36.28 50.19 38.25
CA ARG A 158 37.60 50.20 37.56
C ARG A 158 38.47 49.00 37.96
N ARG A 159 39.12 48.24 37.10
CA ARG A 159 39.72 48.43 35.76
C ARG A 159 40.08 47.00 35.32
N HIS A 160 39.79 46.57 34.11
CA HIS A 160 40.76 46.46 33.01
C HIS A 160 42.09 45.77 33.33
N LEU A 161 42.31 44.64 32.62
CA LEU A 161 43.51 44.16 31.90
C LEU A 161 43.53 42.62 32.01
N ARG A 162 43.13 41.81 31.01
CA ARG A 162 43.75 41.48 29.70
C ARG A 162 45.22 41.08 29.76
N GLY A 163 45.48 39.85 29.32
CA GLY A 163 46.77 39.33 28.81
C GLY A 163 47.74 38.92 29.92
N GLN A 164 48.34 37.74 29.91
CA GLN A 164 48.52 36.71 28.87
C GLN A 164 48.55 35.34 29.54
#